data_AF-A0A2K8Z3U3-F1
#
_entry.id   AF-A0A2K8Z3U3-F1
#
_cell.length_a   1.000
_cell.length_b   1.000
_cell.length_c   1.000
_cell.angle_alpha   90.00
_cell.angle_beta   90.00
_cell.angle_gamma   90.00
#
_symmetry.space_group_name_H-M   'P 1'
#
loop_
_entity.id
_entity.type
_entity.pdbx_description
1 polymer ?
#
loop_
_entity_poly.entity_id
_entity_poly.type
_entity_poly.pdbx_seq_one_letter_code
_entity_poly.pdbx_strand_id
1 'polypeptide(L)'
;MNLISTDMNRFSVLYMFKGQYHHIGATTHQEALSMLNNLSTNTKRVPVGIYDAKTELFEWEPSRQQNYNQADFEEQGKLATQIITIAQSLRRRDATWQPASTFRRPSFFA
;
A
#
# COMPACT_ATOMS: atom_id res chain seq x y z
N MET A 1 22.29 -25.58 1.70
CA MET A 1 21.40 -24.86 2.63
C MET A 1 20.97 -23.58 1.92
N ASN A 2 19.92 -23.67 1.09
CA ASN A 2 19.46 -22.54 0.29
C ASN A 2 18.54 -21.68 1.17
N LEU A 3 18.97 -20.47 1.47
CA LEU A 3 18.10 -19.41 1.95
C LEU A 3 17.13 -19.09 0.81
N ILE A 4 15.92 -19.64 0.89
CA ILE A 4 14.81 -19.17 0.07
C ILE A 4 14.45 -17.80 0.64
N SER A 5 15.07 -16.73 0.15
CA SER A 5 14.52 -15.38 0.35
C SER A 5 13.25 -15.34 -0.49
N THR A 6 12.13 -15.76 0.11
CA THR A 6 10.81 -15.34 -0.34
C THR A 6 10.76 -13.84 -0.10
N ASP A 7 11.31 -13.07 -1.03
CA ASP A 7 11.16 -11.62 -1.05
C ASP A 7 9.68 -11.35 -1.39
N MET A 8 8.86 -11.52 -0.36
CA MET A 8 7.51 -11.05 -0.35
C MET A 8 7.59 -9.54 -0.51
N ASN A 9 6.75 -9.01 -1.40
CA ASN A 9 6.45 -7.59 -1.41
C ASN A 9 6.19 -7.18 0.04
N ARG A 10 6.83 -6.12 0.53
CA ARG A 10 6.57 -5.55 1.87
C ARG A 10 5.77 -4.27 1.70
N PHE A 11 6.11 -3.49 0.69
CA PHE A 11 5.52 -2.20 0.45
C PHE A 11 4.39 -2.32 -0.56
N SER A 12 3.43 -1.41 -0.47
CA SER A 12 2.41 -1.23 -1.49
C SER A 12 2.34 0.23 -1.88
N VAL A 13 2.66 0.50 -3.13
CA VAL A 13 2.59 1.84 -3.73
C VAL A 13 1.17 2.07 -4.19
N LEU A 14 0.44 2.95 -3.51
CA LEU A 14 -0.95 3.26 -3.80
C LEU A 14 -1.06 4.40 -4.81
N TYR A 15 -1.98 4.24 -5.76
CA TYR A 15 -2.34 5.26 -6.74
C TYR A 15 -3.81 5.17 -7.12
N MET A 16 -4.34 6.25 -7.66
CA MET A 16 -5.66 6.26 -8.28
C MET A 16 -5.57 6.23 -9.80
N PHE A 17 -6.45 5.44 -10.42
CA PHE A 17 -6.64 5.42 -11.86
C PHE A 17 -8.14 5.33 -12.15
N LYS A 18 -8.66 6.24 -12.97
CA LYS A 18 -10.10 6.32 -13.29
C LYS A 18 -11.01 6.32 -12.05
N GLY A 19 -10.60 7.01 -10.98
CA GLY A 19 -11.36 7.13 -9.73
C GLY A 19 -11.35 5.89 -8.83
N GLN A 20 -10.55 4.86 -9.16
CA GLN A 20 -10.39 3.66 -8.34
C GLN A 20 -8.99 3.58 -7.75
N TYR A 21 -8.88 3.03 -6.54
CA TYR A 21 -7.60 2.77 -5.90
C TYR A 21 -6.98 1.48 -6.43
N HIS A 22 -5.68 1.56 -6.68
CA HIS A 22 -4.84 0.44 -7.11
C HIS A 22 -3.55 0.44 -6.29
N HIS A 23 -2.83 -0.68 -6.32
CA HIS A 23 -1.51 -0.78 -5.73
C HIS A 23 -0.53 -1.52 -6.63
N ILE A 24 0.75 -1.26 -6.42
CA ILE A 24 1.88 -2.03 -6.95
C ILE A 24 2.66 -2.56 -5.75
N GLY A 25 2.96 -3.86 -5.73
CA GLY A 25 3.82 -4.45 -4.70
C GLY A 25 5.29 -4.09 -4.93
N ALA A 26 6.03 -3.86 -3.84
CA ALA A 26 7.48 -3.67 -3.88
C ALA A 26 8.13 -4.35 -2.68
N THR A 27 9.34 -4.89 -2.88
CA THR A 27 10.07 -5.60 -1.83
C THR A 27 10.82 -4.62 -0.93
N THR A 28 11.40 -3.57 -1.52
CA THR A 28 12.18 -2.58 -0.80
C THR A 28 11.52 -1.20 -0.79
N HIS A 29 11.85 -0.39 0.22
CA HIS A 29 11.33 0.97 0.32
C HIS A 29 11.83 1.86 -0.83
N GLN A 30 13.10 1.71 -1.22
CA GLN A 30 13.69 2.43 -2.35
C GLN A 30 13.01 2.11 -3.68
N GLU A 31 12.66 0.84 -3.91
CA GLU A 31 11.87 0.43 -5.07
C GLU A 31 10.47 1.08 -5.05
N ALA A 32 9.80 1.06 -3.90
CA ALA A 32 8.50 1.68 -3.72
C ALA A 32 8.52 3.19 -4.02
N LEU A 33 9.55 3.91 -3.55
CA LEU A 33 9.76 5.32 -3.85
C LEU A 33 10.00 5.55 -5.34
N SER A 34 10.81 4.71 -5.98
CA SER A 34 11.08 4.81 -7.42
C SER A 34 9.79 4.63 -8.24
N MET A 35 8.95 3.67 -7.86
CA MET A 35 7.64 3.45 -8.48
C MET A 35 6.68 4.62 -8.24
N LEU A 36 6.65 5.18 -7.02
CA LEU A 36 5.82 6.35 -6.70
C LEU A 36 6.22 7.56 -7.56
N ASN A 37 7.52 7.83 -7.69
CA ASN A 37 8.04 8.90 -8.54
C ASN A 37 7.70 8.69 -10.02
N ASN A 38 7.80 7.46 -10.52
CA ASN A 38 7.41 7.12 -11.90
C ASN A 38 5.89 7.28 -12.15
N LEU A 39 5.06 7.12 -11.11
CA LEU A 39 3.62 7.39 -11.24
C LEU A 39 3.34 8.89 -11.38
N SER A 40 4.13 9.74 -10.72
CA SER A 40 4.01 11.20 -10.84
C SER A 40 4.25 11.72 -12.25
N THR A 41 5.00 10.99 -13.09
CA THR A 41 5.22 11.37 -14.50
C THR A 41 4.08 10.94 -15.44
N ASN A 42 3.09 10.20 -14.94
CA ASN A 42 1.96 9.69 -15.72
C ASN A 42 0.67 10.48 -15.42
N THR A 43 0.24 11.33 -16.35
CA THR A 43 -0.93 12.22 -16.16
C THR A 43 -2.26 11.49 -15.93
N LYS A 44 -2.35 10.19 -16.24
CA LYS A 44 -3.57 9.40 -16.04
C LYS A 44 -3.65 8.76 -14.65
N ARG A 45 -2.53 8.69 -13.92
CA ARG A 45 -2.44 8.04 -12.62
C ARG A 45 -2.11 9.09 -11.58
N VAL A 46 -2.84 9.09 -10.48
CA VAL A 46 -2.60 10.03 -9.39
C VAL A 46 -1.91 9.28 -8.26
N PRO A 47 -0.62 9.55 -7.98
CA PRO A 47 0.08 8.92 -6.86
C PRO A 47 -0.58 9.28 -5.52
N VAL A 48 -0.59 8.34 -4.59
CA VAL A 48 -1.18 8.54 -3.25
C VAL A 48 -0.14 8.39 -2.14
N GLY A 49 0.65 7.32 -2.16
CA GLY A 49 1.66 7.07 -1.15
C GLY A 49 2.11 5.63 -1.07
N ILE A 50 2.83 5.28 -0.01
CA ILE A 50 3.43 3.97 0.23
C ILE A 50 2.92 3.43 1.56
N TYR A 51 2.36 2.22 1.53
CA TYR A 51 1.99 1.47 2.71
C TYR A 51 3.07 0.45 3.05
N ASP A 52 3.55 0.43 4.30
CA ASP A 52 4.49 -0.58 4.81
C ASP A 52 3.73 -1.65 5.61
N ALA A 53 3.70 -2.87 5.09
CA ALA A 53 3.06 -4.02 5.73
C ALA A 53 3.55 -4.32 7.15
N LYS A 54 4.85 -4.07 7.39
CA LYS A 54 5.53 -4.54 8.59
C LYS A 54 5.20 -3.64 9.77
N THR A 55 5.10 -2.34 9.51
CA THR A 55 4.85 -1.31 10.52
C THR A 55 3.40 -0.84 10.52
N GLU A 56 2.63 -1.22 9.49
CA GLU A 56 1.27 -0.74 9.21
C GLU A 56 1.17 0.78 9.06
N LEU A 57 2.29 1.44 8.73
CA LEU A 57 2.36 2.87 8.52
C LEU A 57 2.12 3.23 7.05
N PHE A 58 1.63 4.45 6.85
CA PHE A 58 1.41 5.04 5.53
C PHE A 58 2.26 6.30 5.37
N GLU A 59 3.07 6.32 4.31
CA GLU A 59 3.83 7.47 3.86
C GLU A 59 3.08 8.12 2.70
N TRP A 60 2.63 9.36 2.87
CA TRP A 60 1.92 10.07 1.80
C TRP A 60 2.89 10.53 0.72
N GLU A 61 2.39 10.59 -0.52
CA GLU A 61 3.08 11.33 -1.58
C GLU A 61 3.31 12.79 -1.11
N PRO A 62 4.48 13.41 -1.38
CA PRO A 62 4.87 14.69 -0.79
C PRO A 62 3.85 15.82 -0.91
N SER A 63 3.20 15.95 -2.08
CA SER A 63 2.17 16.98 -2.31
C SER A 63 0.93 16.74 -1.46
N ARG A 64 0.57 15.48 -1.20
CA ARG A 64 -0.52 15.10 -0.29
C ARG A 64 -0.16 15.22 1.19
N GLN A 65 1.10 14.95 1.54
CA GLN A 65 1.60 15.07 2.91
C GLN A 65 1.40 16.50 3.45
N GLN A 66 1.60 17.51 2.60
CA GLN A 66 1.37 18.91 2.97
C GLN A 66 -0.09 19.17 3.39
N ASN A 67 -1.05 18.69 2.60
CA ASN A 67 -2.47 18.83 2.92
C ASN A 67 -2.86 18.02 4.16
N TYR A 68 -2.33 16.79 4.29
CA TYR A 68 -2.55 15.96 5.47
C TYR A 68 -2.05 16.65 6.75
N ASN A 69 -0.87 17.25 6.72
CA ASN A 69 -0.29 17.95 7.87
C ASN A 69 -1.05 19.23 8.26
N GLN A 70 -1.83 19.81 7.34
CA GLN A 70 -2.64 21.00 7.59
C GLN A 70 -4.04 20.67 8.12
N ALA A 71 -4.51 19.43 7.94
CA ALA A 71 -5.78 18.96 8.47
C ALA A 71 -5.73 18.87 10.01
N ASP A 72 -6.89 18.95 10.66
CA ASP A 72 -6.96 18.76 12.11
C ASP A 72 -6.67 17.29 12.50
N PHE A 73 -6.42 17.04 13.78
CA PHE A 73 -6.06 15.69 14.25
C PHE A 73 -7.15 14.64 13.99
N GLU A 74 -8.43 15.02 14.04
CA GLU A 74 -9.54 14.10 13.80
C GLU A 74 -9.58 13.70 12.33
N GLU A 75 -9.43 14.67 11.43
CA GLU A 75 -9.43 14.50 10.00
C GLU A 75 -8.19 13.73 9.53
N GLN A 76 -7.02 14.02 10.10
CA GLN A 76 -5.81 13.21 9.93
C GLN A 76 -6.05 11.75 10.31
N GLY A 77 -6.64 11.49 11.49
CA GLY A 77 -6.96 10.14 11.96
C GLY A 77 -7.91 9.40 11.01
N LYS A 78 -8.95 10.08 10.51
CA LYS A 78 -9.90 9.52 9.54
C LYS A 78 -9.22 9.19 8.21
N LEU A 79 -8.43 10.10 7.66
CA LEU A 79 -7.73 9.93 6.39
C LEU A 79 -6.72 8.78 6.46
N ALA A 80 -5.92 8.72 7.52
CA ALA A 80 -4.96 7.65 7.76
C ALA A 80 -5.65 6.29 7.87
N THR A 81 -6.71 6.20 8.68
CA THR A 81 -7.48 4.96 8.85
C THR A 81 -8.08 4.48 7.53
N GLN A 82 -8.67 5.41 6.76
CA GLN A 82 -9.28 5.10 5.46
C GLN A 82 -8.24 4.55 4.49
N ILE A 83 -7.09 5.22 4.33
CA ILE A 83 -6.10 4.81 3.33
C ILE A 83 -5.40 3.51 3.70
N ILE A 84 -5.13 3.28 4.98
CA ILE A 84 -4.61 2.00 5.49
C ILE A 84 -5.60 0.87 5.21
N THR A 85 -6.89 1.09 5.47
CA THR A 85 -7.95 0.10 5.18
C THR A 85 -8.00 -0.25 3.69
N ILE A 86 -7.90 0.76 2.82
CA ILE A 86 -7.83 0.56 1.37
C ILE A 86 -6.60 -0.26 0.98
N ALA A 87 -5.41 0.09 1.48
CA ALA A 87 -4.17 -0.62 1.20
C ALA A 87 -4.26 -2.09 1.59
N GLN A 88 -4.74 -2.37 2.81
CA GLN A 88 -4.93 -3.73 3.30
C GLN A 88 -5.95 -4.51 2.46
N SER A 89 -7.08 -3.89 2.10
CA SER A 89 -8.12 -4.52 1.27
C SER A 89 -7.61 -4.90 -0.12
N LEU A 90 -6.85 -4.00 -0.76
CA LEU A 90 -6.23 -4.24 -2.06
C LEU A 90 -5.28 -5.44 -1.99
N ARG A 91 -4.41 -5.48 -0.99
CA ARG A 91 -3.44 -6.56 -0.82
C ARG A 91 -4.08 -7.92 -0.54
N ARG A 92 -5.18 -7.96 0.21
CA ARG A 92 -5.94 -9.21 0.42
C ARG A 92 -6.52 -9.79 -0.87
N ARG A 93 -6.73 -8.95 -1.89
CA ARG A 93 -7.29 -9.34 -3.20
C ARG A 93 -6.23 -9.65 -4.23
N ASP A 94 -4.99 -9.24 -3.99
CA ASP A 94 -3.87 -9.49 -4.88
C ASP A 94 -3.36 -10.91 -4.69
N ALA A 95 -3.59 -11.78 -5.67
CA ALA A 95 -3.14 -13.17 -5.62
C ALA A 95 -1.60 -13.31 -5.67
N THR A 96 -0.89 -12.28 -6.12
CA THR A 96 0.57 -12.24 -6.08
C THR A 96 1.11 -11.90 -4.68
N TRP A 97 0.22 -11.44 -3.80
CA TRP A 97 0.52 -11.17 -2.41
C TRP A 97 0.42 -12.45 -1.56
N GLN A 98 1.57 -13.03 -1.21
CA GLN A 98 1.62 -14.13 -0.23
C GLN A 98 1.95 -13.55 1.16
N PRO A 99 1.02 -13.52 2.13
CA PRO A 99 1.35 -13.15 3.50
C PRO A 99 2.27 -14.23 4.10
N ALA A 100 3.29 -13.82 4.87
CA ALA A 100 4.26 -14.70 5.55
C ALA A 100 3.60 -15.61 6.62
N SER A 101 2.30 -15.53 6.80
CA SER A 101 1.55 -16.31 7.77
C SER A 101 0.29 -16.87 7.16
N THR A 102 0.22 -18.19 7.19
CA THR A 102 -0.94 -19.04 7.03
C THR A 102 -2.16 -18.46 7.73
N PHE A 103 -3.07 -17.86 6.98
CA PHE A 103 -4.49 -17.90 7.31
C PHE A 103 -5.21 -18.65 6.20
N ARG A 104 -5.15 -19.99 6.29
CA ARG A 104 -6.22 -20.83 5.73
C ARG A 104 -7.51 -20.35 6.38
N ARG A 105 -8.44 -19.81 5.59
CA ARG A 105 -9.82 -19.70 6.05
C ARG A 105 -10.27 -21.11 6.48
N PRO A 106 -10.86 -21.29 7.67
CA PRO A 106 -11.58 -22.53 7.94
C PRO A 106 -12.71 -22.63 6.92
N SER A 107 -12.67 -23.65 6.08
CA SER A 107 -13.81 -24.06 5.26
C SER A 107 -14.87 -24.62 6.20
N PHE A 108 -15.86 -23.82 6.54
CA PHE A 108 -17.07 -24.30 7.22
C PHE A 108 -18.07 -24.81 6.19
N PHE A 109 -17.76 -25.93 5.53
CA PHE A 109 -18.76 -26.78 4.88
C PHE A 109 -18.23 -28.22 4.90
N ALA A 110 -18.76 -29.00 5.83
CA ALA A 110 -18.78 -30.46 5.86
C ALA A 110 -20.21 -30.87 6.17
#